data_AF-A0A418QM96-F1
#
_entry.id   AF-A0A418QM96-F1
#
_cell.length_a   1.000
_cell.length_b   1.000
_cell.length_c   1.000
_cell.angle_alpha   90.00
_cell.angle_beta   90.00
_cell.angle_gamma   90.00
#
_symmetry.space_group_name_H-M   'P 1'
#
loop_
_entity.id
_entity.type
_entity.pdbx_description
1 polymer ?
#
loop_
_entity_poly.entity_id
_entity_poly.type
_entity_poly.pdbx_seq_one_letter_code
_entity_poly.pdbx_strand_id
1 'polypeptide(L)'
;MPTDSADDSIIDVTGLLLKLNNALQWASADLPRSTPALPPTSGYSYYNDYEPPSLARFYKEKLALTPRQISWLNRFPLPTNTFLDVEAGREATVRLYLAVLPLLEQQLKSEGSTLAQTVKTLDGRAKSLRYYASTTWYYTPPKTGADTYLAIFRLCENAARAHLGHKRKITSLFGGSLAELEPDFRELLGRRVPPLLPPLLALLPAPDHATERLLNKLNTSRWKAELAQLVTSPAANAPAFVAALDALAARNADNPAVGALYQEATKRLAARHPEAALGYHLRYLHGVKARYAEAKPLPKALQKQLFSQPEQAKRFQVMVNELAFSQNLEEALAKLPKVYEVQRRKIELDRHAIHAVRDQHSGTVELLNEYLRDETVASPPPGKTPAPAKPAKSRKVAAKPPRTAADPPPPAAARCVGSLVLDIPQRVLLQLFAAHKLALSQAQVEALAISHGTLRHQLIDGLNEACYELLDDVLVEETGDGYTIYQPYYHKITA
;
A
#
# COMPACT_ATOMS: atom_id res chain seq x y z
N MET A 1 -51.24 -15.15 -42.75
CA MET A 1 -50.43 -14.00 -42.32
C MET A 1 -51.31 -13.06 -41.51
N PRO A 2 -51.22 -13.08 -40.19
CA PRO A 2 -51.39 -11.87 -39.40
C PRO A 2 -50.09 -11.56 -38.64
N THR A 3 -49.71 -10.30 -38.72
CA THR A 3 -48.53 -9.65 -38.17
C THR A 3 -48.76 -9.19 -36.72
N ASP A 4 -47.64 -8.94 -36.06
CA ASP A 4 -47.45 -8.12 -34.84
C ASP A 4 -47.84 -8.70 -33.49
N SER A 5 -46.98 -9.63 -33.05
CA SER A 5 -46.55 -9.80 -31.68
C SER A 5 -45.66 -8.61 -31.27
N ALA A 6 -46.29 -7.52 -30.81
CA ALA A 6 -45.58 -6.45 -30.10
C ALA A 6 -45.32 -6.90 -28.64
N ASP A 7 -44.17 -7.54 -28.46
CA ASP A 7 -43.24 -7.37 -27.34
C ASP A 7 -43.79 -6.85 -25.99
N ASP A 8 -44.48 -7.71 -25.24
CA ASP A 8 -44.90 -7.51 -23.84
C ASP A 8 -43.72 -7.62 -22.83
N SER A 9 -42.47 -7.54 -23.28
CA SER A 9 -41.29 -7.75 -22.43
C SER A 9 -40.70 -6.46 -21.82
N ILE A 10 -41.28 -5.29 -22.10
CA ILE A 10 -40.84 -4.02 -21.52
C ILE A 10 -41.55 -3.78 -20.18
N ILE A 11 -40.95 -4.30 -19.11
CA ILE A 11 -41.28 -3.91 -17.74
C ILE A 11 -41.01 -2.39 -17.62
N ASP A 12 -42.03 -1.57 -17.35
CA ASP A 12 -41.87 -0.14 -17.03
C ASP A 12 -41.09 0.01 -15.71
N VAL A 13 -39.76 0.08 -15.83
CA VAL A 13 -38.83 0.24 -14.71
C VAL A 13 -38.85 1.68 -14.17
N THR A 14 -39.36 2.64 -14.95
CA THR A 14 -39.35 4.08 -14.63
C THR A 14 -40.28 4.44 -13.48
N GLY A 15 -41.53 3.96 -13.49
CA GLY A 15 -42.45 4.14 -12.35
C GLY A 15 -41.99 3.40 -11.08
N LEU A 16 -41.24 2.31 -11.26
CA LEU A 16 -40.65 1.50 -10.21
C LEU A 16 -39.46 2.19 -9.55
N LEU A 17 -38.55 2.75 -10.36
CA LEU A 17 -37.44 3.57 -9.91
C LEU A 17 -37.89 4.80 -9.14
N LEU A 18 -39.03 5.41 -9.50
CA LEU A 18 -39.58 6.54 -8.75
C LEU A 18 -40.08 6.12 -7.36
N LYS A 19 -40.83 5.01 -7.27
CA LYS A 19 -41.27 4.43 -5.99
C LYS A 19 -40.10 3.93 -5.14
N LEU A 20 -39.06 3.42 -5.78
CA LEU A 20 -37.81 2.97 -5.16
C LEU A 20 -36.89 4.12 -4.77
N ASN A 21 -36.86 5.22 -5.49
CA ASN A 21 -36.17 6.45 -5.11
C ASN A 21 -36.85 7.03 -3.86
N ASN A 22 -38.19 7.06 -3.84
CA ASN A 22 -38.93 7.46 -2.64
C ASN A 22 -38.74 6.48 -1.47
N ALA A 23 -38.59 5.18 -1.74
CA ALA A 23 -38.22 4.20 -0.72
C ALA A 23 -36.77 4.43 -0.26
N LEU A 24 -35.78 4.50 -1.15
CA LEU A 24 -34.38 4.68 -0.80
C LEU A 24 -34.06 6.09 -0.25
N GLN A 25 -34.95 7.08 -0.42
CA GLN A 25 -34.96 8.35 0.28
C GLN A 25 -35.59 8.24 1.69
N TRP A 26 -35.39 7.12 2.38
CA TRP A 26 -35.64 7.04 3.82
C TRP A 26 -34.82 8.13 4.51
N ALA A 27 -35.51 9.07 5.16
CA ALA A 27 -34.89 10.15 5.90
C ALA A 27 -33.94 9.57 6.96
N SER A 28 -32.63 9.70 6.75
CA SER A 28 -31.64 9.38 7.76
C SER A 28 -31.79 10.37 8.90
N ALA A 29 -32.46 9.98 9.97
CA ALA A 29 -32.41 10.73 11.22
C ALA A 29 -31.04 10.48 11.86
N ASP A 30 -30.28 11.55 12.09
CA ASP A 30 -29.07 11.51 12.91
C ASP A 30 -29.48 11.22 14.36
N LEU A 31 -29.31 9.97 14.80
CA LEU A 31 -29.36 9.63 16.21
C LEU A 31 -27.94 9.65 16.81
N PRO A 32 -27.78 10.05 18.08
CA PRO A 32 -26.48 10.13 18.72
C PRO A 32 -25.79 8.77 18.72
N ARG A 33 -24.49 8.77 18.41
CA ARG A 33 -23.62 7.59 18.46
C ARG A 33 -23.70 6.95 19.85
N SER A 34 -24.46 5.87 19.99
CA SER A 34 -24.46 5.08 21.21
C SER A 34 -23.15 4.30 21.27
N THR A 35 -22.22 4.75 22.10
CA THR A 35 -21.11 3.91 22.57
C THR A 35 -21.68 2.62 23.19
N PRO A 36 -21.11 1.44 22.91
CA PRO A 36 -21.48 0.24 23.64
C PRO A 36 -21.14 0.46 25.12
N ALA A 37 -22.18 0.61 25.96
CA ALA A 37 -22.01 0.65 27.39
C ALA A 37 -21.37 -0.67 27.83
N LEU A 38 -20.31 -0.57 28.64
CA LEU A 38 -19.73 -1.72 29.34
C LEU A 38 -20.85 -2.45 30.10
N PRO A 39 -20.93 -3.80 30.00
CA PRO A 39 -21.95 -4.54 30.72
C PRO A 39 -21.75 -4.32 32.24
N PRO A 40 -22.81 -4.02 33.00
CA PRO A 40 -22.71 -3.94 34.45
C PRO A 40 -22.31 -5.32 35.00
N THR A 41 -21.36 -5.27 35.94
CA THR A 41 -20.81 -6.42 36.64
C THR A 41 -21.86 -7.06 37.53
N SER A 42 -21.98 -8.39 37.41
CA SER A 42 -22.53 -9.35 38.39
C SER A 42 -24.04 -9.42 38.61
N GLY A 43 -24.56 -10.64 38.46
CA GLY A 43 -25.89 -11.08 38.90
C GLY A 43 -26.50 -12.07 37.92
N TYR A 44 -26.22 -13.37 38.08
CA TYR A 44 -26.80 -14.43 37.24
C TYR A 44 -28.34 -14.39 37.27
N SER A 45 -28.94 -14.00 36.14
CA SER A 45 -30.35 -14.24 35.83
C SER A 45 -30.41 -15.07 34.55
N TYR A 46 -30.56 -16.38 34.72
CA TYR A 46 -30.71 -17.35 33.64
C TYR A 46 -32.12 -17.20 33.03
N TYR A 47 -32.17 -16.90 31.72
CA TYR A 47 -33.33 -16.96 30.81
C TYR A 47 -34.54 -16.06 31.13
N ASN A 48 -34.70 -14.93 30.40
CA ASN A 48 -35.94 -14.68 29.60
C ASN A 48 -36.09 -13.35 28.84
N ASP A 49 -35.13 -12.41 28.83
CA ASP A 49 -35.34 -11.12 28.10
C ASP A 49 -34.25 -10.76 27.08
N TYR A 50 -33.33 -11.67 26.76
CA TYR A 50 -32.29 -11.39 25.76
C TYR A 50 -32.81 -11.64 24.34
N GLU A 51 -33.46 -10.63 23.75
CA GLU A 51 -33.73 -10.64 22.31
C GLU A 51 -32.40 -10.42 21.56
N PRO A 52 -31.93 -11.39 20.76
CA PRO A 52 -30.62 -11.30 20.11
C PRO A 52 -30.57 -10.12 19.13
N PRO A 53 -29.41 -9.45 19.00
CA PRO A 53 -29.28 -8.30 18.11
C PRO A 53 -29.62 -8.67 16.67
N SER A 54 -30.49 -7.88 16.03
CA SER A 54 -30.93 -8.08 14.64
C SER A 54 -30.75 -6.82 13.81
N LEU A 55 -30.63 -6.98 12.48
CA LEU A 55 -30.58 -5.84 11.54
C LEU A 55 -31.81 -4.95 11.67
N ALA A 56 -32.98 -5.52 11.93
CA ALA A 56 -34.20 -4.74 12.12
C ALA A 56 -34.08 -3.80 13.32
N ARG A 57 -33.49 -4.24 14.44
CA ARG A 57 -33.30 -3.40 15.63
C ARG A 57 -32.41 -2.18 15.34
N PHE A 58 -31.34 -2.36 14.57
CA PHE A 58 -30.42 -1.27 14.24
C PHE A 58 -31.03 -0.23 13.29
N TYR A 59 -31.88 -0.67 12.34
CA TYR A 59 -32.35 0.19 11.26
C TYR A 59 -33.83 0.57 11.33
N LYS A 60 -34.60 0.04 12.29
CA LYS A 60 -36.04 0.32 12.43
C LYS A 60 -36.33 1.81 12.45
N GLU A 61 -35.65 2.55 13.33
CA GLU A 61 -35.84 3.99 13.48
C GLU A 61 -35.11 4.76 12.39
N LYS A 62 -33.83 4.42 12.14
CA LYS A 62 -32.97 5.10 11.16
C LYS A 62 -33.52 5.10 9.73
N LEU A 63 -34.19 4.02 9.31
CA LEU A 63 -34.75 3.87 7.95
C LEU A 63 -36.29 3.90 7.93
N ALA A 64 -36.94 4.24 9.05
CA ALA A 64 -38.41 4.22 9.18
C ALA A 64 -39.05 2.95 8.60
N LEU A 65 -38.58 1.77 9.04
CA LEU A 65 -38.96 0.50 8.44
C LEU A 65 -40.41 0.11 8.72
N THR A 66 -41.09 -0.41 7.69
CA THR A 66 -42.42 -1.01 7.82
C THR A 66 -42.37 -2.36 8.54
N PRO A 67 -43.48 -2.83 9.16
CA PRO A 67 -43.54 -4.14 9.81
C PRO A 67 -43.12 -5.30 8.89
N ARG A 68 -43.45 -5.21 7.60
CA ARG A 68 -43.05 -6.20 6.59
C ARG A 68 -41.53 -6.23 6.39
N GLN A 69 -40.88 -5.08 6.30
CA GLN A 69 -39.42 -5.00 6.14
C GLN A 69 -38.69 -5.49 7.40
N ILE A 70 -39.20 -5.15 8.59
CA ILE A 70 -38.72 -5.70 9.87
C ILE A 70 -38.81 -7.23 9.84
N SER A 71 -39.93 -7.78 9.36
CA SER A 71 -40.11 -9.23 9.26
C SER A 71 -39.09 -9.89 8.33
N TRP A 72 -38.70 -9.23 7.23
CA TRP A 72 -37.67 -9.72 6.30
C TRP A 72 -36.28 -9.72 6.94
N LEU A 73 -35.89 -8.62 7.59
CA LEU A 73 -34.58 -8.52 8.26
C LEU A 73 -34.44 -9.48 9.46
N ASN A 74 -35.56 -9.84 10.10
CA ASN A 74 -35.57 -10.79 11.21
C ASN A 74 -35.63 -12.28 10.77
N ARG A 75 -35.60 -12.57 9.45
CA ARG A 75 -35.65 -13.95 8.93
C ARG A 75 -34.38 -14.74 9.17
N PHE A 76 -33.22 -14.08 9.23
CA PHE A 76 -31.92 -14.69 9.39
C PHE A 76 -31.16 -14.06 10.56
N PRO A 77 -30.21 -14.78 11.19
CA PRO A 77 -29.37 -14.21 12.24
C PRO A 77 -28.49 -13.08 11.69
N LEU A 78 -28.09 -12.13 12.54
CA LEU A 78 -27.22 -11.02 12.15
C LEU A 78 -25.94 -11.54 11.47
N PRO A 79 -25.74 -11.27 10.16
CA PRO A 79 -24.50 -11.65 9.51
C PRO A 79 -23.36 -10.77 10.02
N THR A 80 -22.26 -11.40 10.43
CA THR A 80 -21.06 -10.71 10.94
C THR A 80 -19.91 -10.87 9.96
N ASN A 81 -19.32 -9.74 9.55
CA ASN A 81 -18.04 -9.70 8.85
C ASN A 81 -17.50 -8.26 8.86
N THR A 82 -16.20 -8.11 8.55
CA THR A 82 -15.50 -6.83 8.60
C THR A 82 -16.11 -5.73 7.71
N PHE A 83 -16.80 -6.08 6.63
CA PHE A 83 -17.48 -5.11 5.77
C PHE A 83 -18.82 -4.65 6.38
N LEU A 84 -19.58 -5.58 6.96
CA LEU A 84 -20.82 -5.26 7.68
C LEU A 84 -20.56 -4.61 9.03
N ASP A 85 -19.35 -4.67 9.58
CA ASP A 85 -18.99 -3.89 10.77
C ASP A 85 -18.90 -2.38 10.48
N VAL A 86 -18.69 -2.01 9.21
CA VAL A 86 -18.78 -0.61 8.77
C VAL A 86 -20.24 -0.25 8.54
N GLU A 87 -20.71 0.78 9.24
CA GLU A 87 -22.11 1.21 9.21
C GLU A 87 -22.62 1.49 7.79
N ALA A 88 -21.85 2.22 6.98
CA ALA A 88 -22.21 2.52 5.60
C ALA A 88 -22.30 1.26 4.72
N GLY A 89 -21.41 0.27 4.92
CA GLY A 89 -21.45 -1.00 4.21
C GLY A 89 -22.68 -1.83 4.59
N ARG A 90 -22.98 -1.88 5.89
CA ARG A 90 -24.18 -2.55 6.42
C ARG A 90 -25.46 -1.89 5.94
N GLU A 91 -25.53 -0.57 6.01
CA GLU A 91 -26.70 0.20 5.61
C GLU A 91 -26.95 0.07 4.10
N ALA A 92 -25.92 0.24 3.26
CA ALA A 92 -26.03 0.02 1.82
C ALA A 92 -26.56 -1.37 1.49
N THR A 93 -26.07 -2.41 2.18
CA THR A 93 -26.54 -3.78 2.00
C THR A 93 -28.00 -3.96 2.41
N VAL A 94 -28.41 -3.40 3.56
CA VAL A 94 -29.80 -3.43 4.04
C VAL A 94 -30.73 -2.71 3.07
N ARG A 95 -30.34 -1.52 2.61
CA ARG A 95 -31.13 -0.73 1.65
C ARG A 95 -31.34 -1.49 0.35
N LEU A 96 -30.28 -2.09 -0.22
CA LEU A 96 -30.38 -2.93 -1.41
C LEU A 96 -31.25 -4.16 -1.19
N TYR A 97 -31.05 -4.88 -0.09
CA TYR A 97 -31.83 -6.07 0.23
C TYR A 97 -33.33 -5.78 0.30
N LEU A 98 -33.72 -4.72 1.03
CA LEU A 98 -35.11 -4.32 1.15
C LEU A 98 -35.72 -3.83 -0.17
N ALA A 99 -34.91 -3.26 -1.06
CA ALA A 99 -35.32 -2.81 -2.38
C ALA A 99 -35.48 -3.96 -3.40
N VAL A 100 -34.63 -4.98 -3.32
CA VAL A 100 -34.66 -6.14 -4.26
C VAL A 100 -35.86 -7.05 -4.02
N LEU A 101 -36.27 -7.28 -2.76
CA LEU A 101 -37.35 -8.20 -2.43
C LEU A 101 -38.70 -7.90 -3.12
N PRO A 102 -39.23 -6.65 -3.14
CA PRO A 102 -40.48 -6.36 -3.85
C PRO A 102 -40.35 -6.51 -5.37
N LEU A 103 -39.20 -6.19 -5.95
CA LEU A 103 -38.92 -6.39 -7.38
C LEU A 103 -38.91 -7.88 -7.75
N LEU A 104 -38.26 -8.69 -6.92
CA LEU A 104 -38.19 -10.13 -7.09
C LEU A 104 -39.58 -10.77 -6.95
N GLU A 105 -40.38 -10.32 -5.99
CA GLU A 105 -41.78 -10.75 -5.85
C GLU A 105 -42.61 -10.41 -7.08
N GLN A 106 -42.43 -9.23 -7.69
CA GLN A 106 -43.16 -8.84 -8.89
C GLN A 106 -42.75 -9.69 -10.11
N GLN A 107 -41.45 -9.95 -10.30
CA GLN A 107 -40.97 -10.84 -11.38
C GLN A 107 -41.48 -12.28 -11.23
N LEU A 108 -41.55 -12.80 -10.01
CA LEU A 108 -42.08 -14.14 -9.77
C LEU A 108 -43.59 -14.20 -10.06
N LYS A 109 -44.33 -13.15 -9.72
CA LYS A 109 -45.77 -13.06 -10.00
C LYS A 109 -46.09 -13.06 -11.49
N SER A 110 -45.31 -12.36 -12.31
CA SER A 110 -45.49 -12.40 -13.77
C SER A 110 -45.26 -13.80 -14.36
N GLU A 111 -44.53 -14.67 -13.65
CA GLU A 111 -44.26 -16.05 -14.06
C GLU A 111 -45.20 -17.07 -13.37
N GLY A 112 -46.21 -16.60 -12.64
CA GLY A 112 -47.19 -17.47 -11.96
C GLY A 112 -46.71 -18.06 -10.63
N SER A 113 -45.63 -17.53 -10.04
CA SER A 113 -45.11 -17.94 -8.73
C SER A 113 -45.09 -16.77 -7.74
N THR A 114 -44.66 -17.02 -6.51
CA THR A 114 -44.45 -15.98 -5.48
C THR A 114 -43.17 -16.27 -4.72
N LEU A 115 -42.53 -15.23 -4.16
CA LEU A 115 -41.32 -15.42 -3.36
C LEU A 115 -41.54 -16.39 -2.22
N ALA A 116 -42.71 -16.34 -1.58
CA ALA A 116 -43.08 -17.26 -0.51
C ALA A 116 -43.12 -18.73 -0.97
N GLN A 117 -43.67 -19.01 -2.16
CA GLN A 117 -43.71 -20.36 -2.73
C GLN A 117 -42.31 -20.85 -3.09
N THR A 118 -41.51 -20.04 -3.79
CA THR A 118 -40.15 -20.41 -4.18
C THR A 118 -39.24 -20.65 -2.96
N VAL A 119 -39.34 -19.78 -1.95
CA VAL A 119 -38.64 -19.95 -0.67
C VAL A 119 -39.09 -21.23 0.05
N LYS A 120 -40.38 -21.56 0.03
CA LYS A 120 -40.89 -22.80 0.63
C LYS A 120 -40.31 -24.05 -0.05
N THR A 121 -40.17 -24.03 -1.38
CA THR A 121 -39.53 -25.12 -2.13
C THR A 121 -38.07 -25.30 -1.71
N LEU A 122 -37.30 -24.20 -1.64
CA LEU A 122 -35.90 -24.23 -1.21
C LEU A 122 -35.75 -24.63 0.27
N ASP A 123 -36.64 -24.17 1.15
CA ASP A 123 -36.68 -24.55 2.57
C ASP A 123 -36.95 -26.05 2.76
N GLY A 124 -37.82 -26.64 1.93
CA GLY A 124 -38.05 -28.08 1.89
C GLY A 124 -36.77 -28.86 1.56
N ARG A 125 -36.04 -28.43 0.52
CA ARG A 125 -34.76 -29.05 0.14
C ARG A 125 -33.69 -28.86 1.22
N ALA A 126 -33.59 -27.67 1.80
CA ALA A 126 -32.66 -27.38 2.90
C ALA A 126 -32.91 -28.28 4.12
N LYS A 127 -34.18 -28.56 4.45
CA LYS A 127 -34.56 -29.49 5.52
C LYS A 127 -34.13 -30.91 5.20
N SER A 128 -34.35 -31.39 3.98
CA SER A 128 -33.87 -32.71 3.55
C SER A 128 -32.35 -32.82 3.68
N LEU A 129 -31.59 -31.83 3.19
CA LEU A 129 -30.13 -31.82 3.31
C LEU A 129 -29.65 -31.85 4.76
N ARG A 130 -30.27 -31.07 5.64
CA ARG A 130 -29.95 -31.08 7.08
C ARG A 130 -30.29 -32.41 7.75
N TYR A 131 -31.42 -33.03 7.40
CA TYR A 131 -31.83 -34.33 7.91
C TYR A 131 -30.78 -35.42 7.60
N TYR A 132 -30.29 -35.45 6.36
CA TYR A 132 -29.26 -36.42 5.96
C TYR A 132 -27.85 -36.09 6.48
N ALA A 133 -27.60 -34.84 6.89
CA ALA A 133 -26.30 -34.40 7.40
C ALA A 133 -26.16 -34.50 8.93
N SER A 134 -27.24 -34.58 9.71
CA SER A 134 -27.16 -34.52 11.18
C SER A 134 -27.10 -35.90 11.84
N THR A 135 -26.06 -36.13 12.65
CA THR A 135 -25.98 -37.18 13.70
C THR A 135 -26.45 -36.69 15.07
N THR A 136 -26.88 -35.42 15.21
CA THR A 136 -27.25 -34.83 16.51
C THR A 136 -28.36 -33.79 16.33
N TRP A 137 -29.48 -33.99 17.02
CA TRP A 137 -30.79 -33.36 16.78
C TRP A 137 -31.08 -32.13 17.69
N TYR A 138 -30.07 -31.59 18.36
CA TYR A 138 -30.23 -30.61 19.45
C TYR A 138 -29.94 -29.15 19.09
N TYR A 139 -30.39 -28.68 17.92
CA TYR A 139 -30.40 -27.23 17.64
C TYR A 139 -31.78 -26.78 17.16
N THR A 140 -32.23 -25.66 17.72
CA THR A 140 -33.46 -24.96 17.33
C THR A 140 -33.56 -24.90 15.80
N PRO A 141 -34.64 -25.43 15.19
CA PRO A 141 -34.77 -25.41 13.75
C PRO A 141 -34.74 -23.95 13.27
N PRO A 142 -33.96 -23.63 12.24
CA PRO A 142 -33.89 -22.26 11.74
C PRO A 142 -35.26 -21.81 11.22
N LYS A 143 -35.48 -20.49 11.26
CA LYS A 143 -36.71 -19.88 10.74
C LYS A 143 -36.90 -20.27 9.27
N THR A 144 -38.15 -20.49 8.86
CA THR A 144 -38.50 -20.84 7.48
C THR A 144 -37.88 -19.86 6.49
N GLY A 145 -37.10 -20.41 5.55
CA GLY A 145 -36.44 -19.65 4.49
C GLY A 145 -35.23 -18.83 4.91
N ALA A 146 -34.75 -18.95 6.16
CA ALA A 146 -33.64 -18.16 6.69
C ALA A 146 -32.40 -18.20 5.77
N ASP A 147 -32.03 -19.40 5.32
CA ASP A 147 -30.86 -19.60 4.44
C ASP A 147 -31.05 -18.95 3.07
N THR A 148 -32.26 -19.03 2.51
CA THR A 148 -32.60 -18.40 1.23
C THR A 148 -32.54 -16.88 1.31
N TYR A 149 -33.15 -16.29 2.35
CA TYR A 149 -33.12 -14.84 2.55
C TYR A 149 -31.70 -14.34 2.84
N LEU A 150 -30.89 -15.11 3.58
CA LEU A 150 -29.48 -14.81 3.80
C LEU A 150 -28.68 -14.89 2.49
N ALA A 151 -28.95 -15.86 1.61
CA ALA A 151 -28.30 -15.95 0.32
C ALA A 151 -28.61 -14.74 -0.59
N ILE A 152 -29.87 -14.27 -0.61
CA ILE A 152 -30.24 -13.01 -1.29
C ILE A 152 -29.52 -11.82 -0.67
N PHE A 153 -29.45 -11.75 0.67
CA PHE A 153 -28.72 -10.70 1.38
C PHE A 153 -27.23 -10.70 0.99
N ARG A 154 -26.57 -11.87 0.91
CA ARG A 154 -25.16 -12.01 0.49
C ARG A 154 -24.93 -11.54 -0.95
N LEU A 155 -25.90 -11.75 -1.86
CA LEU A 155 -25.83 -11.19 -3.22
C LEU A 155 -25.90 -9.65 -3.21
N CYS A 156 -26.79 -9.08 -2.41
CA CYS A 156 -26.87 -7.63 -2.22
C CYS A 156 -25.59 -7.08 -1.58
N GLU A 157 -24.99 -7.81 -0.64
CA GLU A 157 -23.74 -7.46 0.02
C GLU A 157 -22.57 -7.44 -0.98
N ASN A 158 -22.50 -8.40 -1.89
CA ASN A 158 -21.50 -8.40 -2.97
C ASN A 158 -21.65 -7.18 -3.89
N ALA A 159 -22.88 -6.75 -4.17
CA ALA A 159 -23.15 -5.55 -4.95
C ALA A 159 -22.73 -4.28 -4.20
N ALA A 160 -23.08 -4.16 -2.92
CA ALA A 160 -22.66 -3.06 -2.05
C ALA A 160 -21.13 -2.99 -1.92
N ARG A 161 -20.46 -4.16 -1.77
CA ARG A 161 -19.00 -4.24 -1.77
C ARG A 161 -18.38 -3.73 -3.06
N ALA A 162 -18.91 -4.13 -4.21
CA ALA A 162 -18.42 -3.66 -5.49
C ALA A 162 -18.58 -2.13 -5.64
N HIS A 163 -19.73 -1.60 -5.26
CA HIS A 163 -20.02 -0.16 -5.29
C HIS A 163 -19.09 0.64 -4.36
N LEU A 164 -18.83 0.14 -3.15
CA LEU A 164 -17.91 0.77 -2.20
C LEU A 164 -16.43 0.43 -2.45
N GLY A 165 -16.07 -0.26 -3.54
CA GLY A 165 -14.68 -0.55 -3.90
C GLY A 165 -13.99 -1.60 -3.00
N HIS A 166 -14.76 -2.48 -2.36
CA HIS A 166 -14.24 -3.61 -1.59
C HIS A 166 -13.96 -4.82 -2.50
N LYS A 167 -12.71 -5.30 -2.51
CA LYS A 167 -12.26 -6.34 -3.46
C LYS A 167 -12.75 -7.75 -3.16
N ARG A 168 -12.84 -8.14 -1.88
CA ARG A 168 -13.28 -9.50 -1.52
C ARG A 168 -14.77 -9.65 -1.78
N LYS A 169 -15.15 -10.70 -2.51
CA LYS A 169 -16.54 -11.10 -2.74
C LYS A 169 -16.85 -12.35 -1.92
N ILE A 170 -18.09 -12.51 -1.49
CA ILE A 170 -18.61 -13.76 -0.96
C ILE A 170 -18.84 -14.70 -2.14
N THR A 171 -18.04 -15.76 -2.20
CA THR A 171 -18.14 -16.77 -3.28
C THR A 171 -19.18 -17.85 -2.94
N SER A 172 -19.24 -18.26 -1.67
CA SER A 172 -20.16 -19.31 -1.20
C SER A 172 -21.41 -18.67 -0.60
N LEU A 173 -22.57 -18.97 -1.19
CA LEU A 173 -23.86 -18.46 -0.72
C LEU A 173 -24.45 -19.33 0.39
N PHE A 174 -24.08 -20.62 0.42
CA PHE A 174 -24.48 -21.60 1.43
C PHE A 174 -23.25 -22.31 2.00
N GLY A 175 -23.25 -22.56 3.32
CA GLY A 175 -22.13 -23.21 4.01
C GLY A 175 -22.44 -24.65 4.43
N GLY A 176 -21.40 -25.45 4.61
CA GLY A 176 -21.49 -26.81 5.15
C GLY A 176 -22.40 -27.71 4.32
N SER A 177 -23.28 -28.44 5.00
CA SER A 177 -24.24 -29.38 4.37
C SER A 177 -25.26 -28.74 3.44
N LEU A 178 -25.37 -27.40 3.42
CA LEU A 178 -26.28 -26.69 2.53
C LEU A 178 -25.62 -26.25 1.22
N ALA A 179 -24.33 -26.55 0.99
CA ALA A 179 -23.65 -26.20 -0.26
C ALA A 179 -24.38 -26.76 -1.50
N GLU A 180 -25.00 -27.93 -1.38
CA GLU A 180 -25.79 -28.59 -2.45
C GLU A 180 -27.07 -27.83 -2.82
N LEU A 181 -27.52 -26.88 -1.99
CA LEU A 181 -28.68 -26.04 -2.28
C LEU A 181 -28.35 -24.90 -3.29
N GLU A 182 -27.07 -24.61 -3.49
CA GLU A 182 -26.63 -23.49 -4.33
C GLU A 182 -27.11 -23.54 -5.80
N PRO A 183 -27.03 -24.67 -6.54
CA PRO A 183 -27.53 -24.73 -7.92
C PRO A 183 -29.03 -24.42 -8.01
N ASP A 184 -29.82 -25.03 -7.13
CA ASP A 184 -31.27 -24.83 -7.05
C ASP A 184 -31.63 -23.39 -6.74
N PHE A 185 -30.92 -22.80 -5.77
CA PHE A 185 -31.09 -21.39 -5.44
C PHE A 185 -30.76 -20.51 -6.64
N ARG A 186 -29.65 -20.77 -7.35
CA ARG A 186 -29.23 -19.99 -8.52
C ARG A 186 -30.26 -20.05 -9.65
N GLU A 187 -30.83 -21.21 -9.90
CA GLU A 187 -31.87 -21.39 -10.92
C GLU A 187 -33.16 -20.65 -10.57
N LEU A 188 -33.64 -20.81 -9.34
CA LEU A 188 -34.95 -20.30 -8.94
C LEU A 188 -34.94 -18.80 -8.62
N LEU A 189 -33.91 -18.31 -7.93
CA LEU A 189 -33.85 -16.93 -7.42
C LEU A 189 -32.53 -16.22 -7.77
N GLY A 190 -31.39 -16.89 -7.64
CA GLY A 190 -30.07 -16.27 -7.70
C GLY A 190 -29.73 -15.64 -9.04
N ARG A 191 -30.23 -16.15 -10.17
CA ARG A 191 -30.05 -15.53 -11.50
C ARG A 191 -30.84 -14.23 -11.70
N ARG A 192 -31.90 -14.03 -10.90
CA ARG A 192 -32.83 -12.90 -11.01
C ARG A 192 -32.36 -11.67 -10.24
N VAL A 193 -31.55 -11.87 -9.20
CA VAL A 193 -31.07 -10.79 -8.33
C VAL A 193 -30.02 -9.90 -9.01
N PRO A 194 -28.96 -10.40 -9.68
CA PRO A 194 -27.92 -9.57 -10.29
C PRO A 194 -28.43 -8.52 -11.30
N PRO A 195 -29.37 -8.83 -12.20
CA PRO A 195 -29.92 -7.82 -13.13
C PRO A 195 -30.66 -6.67 -12.44
N LEU A 196 -31.23 -6.90 -11.25
CA LEU A 196 -31.98 -5.87 -10.50
C LEU A 196 -31.07 -4.90 -9.75
N LEU A 197 -29.80 -5.26 -9.51
CA LEU A 197 -28.89 -4.52 -8.64
C LEU A 197 -28.33 -3.22 -9.25
N PRO A 198 -27.86 -3.16 -10.51
CA PRO A 198 -27.28 -1.94 -11.09
C PRO A 198 -28.15 -0.66 -10.96
N PRO A 199 -29.46 -0.68 -11.28
CA PRO A 199 -30.29 0.51 -11.12
C PRO A 199 -30.45 0.93 -9.65
N LEU A 200 -30.48 -0.04 -8.73
CA LEU A 200 -30.59 0.22 -7.29
C LEU A 200 -29.30 0.79 -6.69
N LEU A 201 -28.15 0.37 -7.21
CA LEU A 201 -26.85 0.89 -6.78
C LEU A 201 -26.68 2.38 -7.09
N ALA A 202 -27.26 2.86 -8.20
CA ALA A 202 -27.21 4.28 -8.57
C ALA A 202 -27.99 5.19 -7.59
N LEU A 203 -28.92 4.62 -6.83
CA LEU A 203 -29.73 5.33 -5.84
C LEU A 203 -29.11 5.35 -4.44
N LEU A 204 -28.00 4.64 -4.22
CA LEU A 204 -27.31 4.65 -2.93
C LEU A 204 -26.56 5.97 -2.73
N PRO A 205 -26.52 6.49 -1.48
CA PRO A 205 -25.73 7.67 -1.18
C PRO A 205 -24.23 7.37 -1.38
N ALA A 206 -23.52 8.35 -1.92
CA ALA A 206 -22.07 8.28 -1.97
C ALA A 206 -21.49 8.23 -0.54
N PRO A 207 -20.41 7.47 -0.32
CA PRO A 207 -19.76 7.39 0.98
C PRO A 207 -19.22 8.76 1.41
N ASP A 208 -19.43 9.11 2.68
CA ASP A 208 -18.86 10.31 3.27
C ASP A 208 -17.35 10.16 3.54
N HIS A 209 -16.67 11.27 3.84
CA HIS A 209 -15.22 11.26 4.05
C HIS A 209 -14.79 10.33 5.21
N ALA A 210 -15.62 10.21 6.25
CA ALA A 210 -15.33 9.31 7.37
C ALA A 210 -15.45 7.83 6.96
N THR A 211 -16.50 7.47 6.20
CA THR A 211 -16.65 6.13 5.63
C THR A 211 -15.51 5.80 4.68
N GLU A 212 -15.10 6.74 3.82
CA GLU A 212 -13.97 6.57 2.90
C GLU A 212 -12.68 6.20 3.65
N ARG A 213 -12.38 6.87 4.78
CA ARG A 213 -11.23 6.52 5.64
C ARG A 213 -11.32 5.10 6.20
N LEU A 214 -12.49 4.70 6.70
CA LEU A 214 -12.70 3.35 7.24
C LEU A 214 -12.54 2.28 6.15
N LEU A 215 -13.11 2.51 4.96
CA LEU A 215 -13.00 1.58 3.83
C LEU A 215 -11.55 1.44 3.35
N ASN A 216 -10.79 2.54 3.30
CA ASN A 216 -9.37 2.53 2.93
C ASN A 216 -8.49 1.87 4.00
N LYS A 217 -8.85 1.99 5.29
CA LYS A 217 -8.20 1.25 6.38
C LYS A 217 -8.37 -0.26 6.23
N LEU A 218 -9.56 -0.72 5.84
CA LEU A 218 -9.86 -2.15 5.64
C LEU A 218 -9.26 -2.70 4.34
N ASN A 219 -9.29 -1.92 3.25
CA ASN A 219 -8.74 -2.33 1.95
C ASN A 219 -7.55 -1.45 1.57
N THR A 220 -6.37 -1.91 1.96
CA THR A 220 -5.10 -1.19 1.85
C THR A 220 -4.71 -0.81 0.42
N SER A 221 -5.33 -1.43 -0.59
CA SER A 221 -5.02 -1.24 -2.02
C SER A 221 -6.10 -0.47 -2.80
N ARG A 222 -7.14 0.04 -2.13
CA ARG A 222 -8.28 0.73 -2.76
C ARG A 222 -7.87 2.01 -3.50
N TRP A 223 -6.91 2.76 -2.95
CA TRP A 223 -6.36 3.99 -3.55
C TRP A 223 -5.70 3.78 -4.93
N LYS A 224 -5.27 2.56 -5.29
CA LYS A 224 -4.56 2.32 -6.56
C LYS A 224 -5.42 2.62 -7.79
N ALA A 225 -6.70 2.29 -7.74
CA ALA A 225 -7.62 2.52 -8.85
C ALA A 225 -7.88 4.02 -9.06
N GLU A 226 -8.09 4.75 -7.97
CA GLU A 226 -8.27 6.19 -7.99
C GLU A 226 -7.00 6.92 -8.43
N LEU A 227 -5.83 6.52 -7.92
CA LEU A 227 -4.55 7.06 -8.36
C LEU A 227 -4.33 6.85 -9.87
N ALA A 228 -4.68 5.67 -10.40
CA ALA A 228 -4.57 5.41 -11.83
C ALA A 228 -5.48 6.34 -12.65
N GLN A 229 -6.72 6.55 -12.20
CA GLN A 229 -7.65 7.50 -12.84
C GLN A 229 -7.13 8.95 -12.81
N LEU A 230 -6.57 9.38 -11.68
CA LEU A 230 -5.99 10.71 -11.54
C LEU A 230 -4.82 10.91 -12.53
N VAL A 231 -3.98 9.89 -12.72
CA VAL A 231 -2.80 9.96 -13.61
C VAL A 231 -3.21 10.00 -15.09
N THR A 232 -4.27 9.28 -15.47
CA THR A 232 -4.77 9.24 -16.85
C THR A 232 -5.57 10.50 -17.23
N SER A 233 -6.02 11.29 -16.25
CA SER A 233 -6.76 12.52 -16.51
C SER A 233 -5.92 13.57 -17.24
N PRO A 234 -6.46 14.26 -18.27
CA PRO A 234 -5.75 15.32 -18.99
C PRO A 234 -5.36 16.51 -18.10
N ALA A 235 -5.96 16.63 -16.91
CA ALA A 235 -5.63 17.63 -15.89
C ALA A 235 -4.38 17.29 -15.05
N ALA A 236 -3.64 16.23 -15.37
CA ALA A 236 -2.51 15.74 -14.57
C ALA A 236 -1.25 16.66 -14.56
N ASN A 237 -1.33 17.84 -15.18
CA ASN A 237 -0.32 18.91 -15.13
C ASN A 237 -0.79 20.15 -14.34
N ALA A 238 -2.05 20.16 -13.89
CA ALA A 238 -2.63 21.30 -13.19
C ALA A 238 -2.36 21.21 -11.67
N PRO A 239 -2.32 22.34 -10.94
CA PRO A 239 -2.28 22.35 -9.48
C PRO A 239 -3.47 21.56 -8.86
N ALA A 240 -4.57 21.44 -9.59
CA ALA A 240 -5.70 20.58 -9.24
C ALA A 240 -5.33 19.09 -9.05
N PHE A 241 -4.31 18.59 -9.77
CA PHE A 241 -3.82 17.22 -9.61
C PHE A 241 -3.16 17.00 -8.24
N VAL A 242 -2.33 17.96 -7.79
CA VAL A 242 -1.70 17.90 -6.46
C VAL A 242 -2.77 17.98 -5.36
N ALA A 243 -3.75 18.88 -5.50
CA ALA A 243 -4.87 18.97 -4.57
C ALA A 243 -5.69 17.66 -4.50
N ALA A 244 -5.94 17.02 -5.64
CA ALA A 244 -6.64 15.73 -5.70
C ALA A 244 -5.83 14.61 -5.03
N LEU A 245 -4.50 14.60 -5.20
CA LEU A 245 -3.62 13.65 -4.51
C LEU A 245 -3.56 13.92 -3.00
N ASP A 246 -3.57 15.17 -2.56
CA ASP A 246 -3.63 15.51 -1.14
C ASP A 246 -4.96 15.06 -0.52
N ALA A 247 -6.08 15.24 -1.23
CA ALA A 247 -7.37 14.72 -0.82
C ALA A 247 -7.39 13.17 -0.77
N LEU A 248 -6.72 12.50 -1.71
CA LEU A 248 -6.55 11.04 -1.70
C LEU A 248 -5.70 10.58 -0.51
N ALA A 249 -4.60 11.27 -0.23
CA ALA A 249 -3.74 11.02 0.92
C ALA A 249 -4.48 11.20 2.25
N ALA A 250 -5.27 12.29 2.39
CA ALA A 250 -6.07 12.55 3.58
C ALA A 250 -7.10 11.42 3.86
N ARG A 251 -7.74 10.90 2.80
CA ARG A 251 -8.64 9.74 2.88
C ARG A 251 -7.93 8.41 3.21
N ASN A 252 -6.61 8.34 3.05
CA ASN A 252 -5.80 7.17 3.34
C ASN A 252 -4.91 7.34 4.58
N ALA A 253 -5.13 8.38 5.40
CA ALA A 253 -4.28 8.65 6.56
C ALA A 253 -4.19 7.47 7.55
N ASP A 254 -5.29 6.73 7.75
CA ASP A 254 -5.33 5.55 8.63
C ASP A 254 -4.99 4.23 7.93
N ASN A 255 -4.68 4.27 6.63
CA ASN A 255 -4.37 3.08 5.85
C ASN A 255 -2.94 2.61 6.18
N PRO A 256 -2.73 1.35 6.61
CA PRO A 256 -1.40 0.85 6.93
C PRO A 256 -0.44 0.85 5.72
N ALA A 257 -0.97 0.85 4.49
CA ALA A 257 -0.19 0.94 3.25
C ALA A 257 -0.06 2.36 2.68
N VAL A 258 -0.37 3.41 3.47
CA VAL A 258 -0.24 4.82 3.00
C VAL A 258 1.17 5.16 2.55
N GLY A 259 2.21 4.52 3.12
CA GLY A 259 3.59 4.68 2.66
C GLY A 259 3.77 4.30 1.18
N ALA A 260 3.10 3.24 0.71
CA ALA A 260 3.14 2.85 -0.71
C ALA A 260 2.45 3.88 -1.61
N LEU A 261 1.36 4.51 -1.14
CA LEU A 261 0.72 5.62 -1.85
C LEU A 261 1.70 6.79 -2.01
N TYR A 262 2.41 7.18 -0.95
CA TYR A 262 3.38 8.26 -1.00
C TYR A 262 4.58 7.98 -1.92
N GLN A 263 5.09 6.75 -1.94
CA GLN A 263 6.14 6.37 -2.88
C GLN A 263 5.68 6.43 -4.33
N GLU A 264 4.50 5.89 -4.63
CA GLU A 264 3.93 5.95 -5.98
C GLU A 264 3.64 7.40 -6.39
N ALA A 265 3.09 8.22 -5.49
CA ALA A 265 2.89 9.65 -5.74
C ALA A 265 4.21 10.37 -6.05
N THR A 266 5.27 10.08 -5.27
CA THR A 266 6.62 10.65 -5.50
C THR A 266 7.14 10.31 -6.90
N LYS A 267 7.06 9.04 -7.32
CA LYS A 267 7.51 8.60 -8.65
C LYS A 267 6.75 9.29 -9.78
N ARG A 268 5.42 9.45 -9.63
CA ARG A 268 4.55 10.01 -10.66
C ARG A 268 4.69 11.53 -10.78
N LEU A 269 4.93 12.22 -9.66
CA LEU A 269 5.10 13.67 -9.64
C LEU A 269 6.52 14.13 -10.01
N ALA A 270 7.53 13.27 -9.90
CA ALA A 270 8.95 13.64 -10.03
C ALA A 270 9.28 14.43 -11.32
N ALA A 271 8.64 14.11 -12.45
CA ALA A 271 8.87 14.78 -13.72
C ALA A 271 8.07 16.08 -13.92
N ARG A 272 6.95 16.26 -13.21
CA ARG A 272 5.96 17.34 -13.48
C ARG A 272 5.90 18.39 -12.37
N HIS A 273 5.97 17.94 -11.12
CA HIS A 273 5.88 18.76 -9.92
C HIS A 273 6.95 18.30 -8.91
N PRO A 274 8.21 18.70 -9.12
CA PRO A 274 9.33 18.20 -8.32
C PRO A 274 9.21 18.59 -6.84
N GLU A 275 8.70 19.79 -6.53
CA GLU A 275 8.42 20.24 -5.15
C GLU A 275 7.41 19.34 -4.43
N ALA A 276 6.27 19.07 -5.07
CA ALA A 276 5.23 18.21 -4.51
C ALA A 276 5.73 16.77 -4.33
N ALA A 277 6.54 16.27 -5.27
CA ALA A 277 7.15 14.95 -5.18
C ALA A 277 8.06 14.81 -3.95
N LEU A 278 8.89 15.83 -3.66
CA LEU A 278 9.70 15.86 -2.44
C LEU A 278 8.83 15.89 -1.17
N GLY A 279 7.71 16.63 -1.18
CA GLY A 279 6.75 16.64 -0.07
C GLY A 279 6.17 15.27 0.24
N TYR A 280 5.76 14.51 -0.78
CA TYR A 280 5.29 13.13 -0.57
C TYR A 280 6.40 12.19 -0.11
N HIS A 281 7.65 12.40 -0.56
CA HIS A 281 8.78 11.62 -0.06
C HIS A 281 9.05 11.86 1.42
N LEU A 282 8.98 13.11 1.89
CA LEU A 282 9.11 13.43 3.32
C LEU A 282 7.97 12.80 4.14
N ARG A 283 6.73 12.86 3.63
CA ARG A 283 5.57 12.17 4.26
C ARG A 283 5.77 10.65 4.34
N TYR A 284 6.35 10.04 3.31
CA TYR A 284 6.73 8.63 3.32
C TYR A 284 7.75 8.32 4.43
N LEU A 285 8.82 9.10 4.52
CA LEU A 285 9.88 8.91 5.52
C LEU A 285 9.38 9.12 6.95
N HIS A 286 8.45 10.06 7.16
CA HIS A 286 7.83 10.27 8.48
C HIS A 286 6.89 9.11 8.87
N GLY A 287 6.09 8.60 7.92
CA GLY A 287 5.09 7.56 8.17
C GLY A 287 5.68 6.16 8.37
N VAL A 288 6.77 5.82 7.67
CA VAL A 288 7.59 4.66 7.99
C VAL A 288 8.36 5.04 9.24
N LYS A 289 7.80 4.74 10.44
CA LYS A 289 8.42 5.02 11.75
C LYS A 289 9.92 4.90 11.60
N ALA A 290 10.61 6.04 11.48
CA ALA A 290 12.04 6.13 11.23
C ALA A 290 12.76 5.73 12.52
N ARG A 291 12.58 4.47 12.90
CA ARG A 291 13.42 3.78 13.86
C ARG A 291 14.52 3.18 12.98
N TYR A 292 15.73 3.65 13.22
CA TYR A 292 17.02 3.16 12.73
C TYR A 292 17.65 3.89 11.51
N ALA A 293 18.82 4.45 11.80
CA ALA A 293 20.03 4.68 11.01
C ALA A 293 19.86 5.06 9.52
N GLU A 294 20.26 6.30 9.21
CA GLU A 294 20.44 6.87 7.86
C GLU A 294 19.24 6.65 6.92
N ALA A 295 18.37 7.66 6.82
CA ALA A 295 17.28 7.67 5.87
C ALA A 295 17.81 7.39 4.46
N LYS A 296 17.39 6.25 3.89
CA LYS A 296 17.84 5.76 2.58
C LYS A 296 17.73 6.88 1.54
N PRO A 297 18.80 7.20 0.80
CA PRO A 297 18.76 8.26 -0.20
C PRO A 297 17.77 7.91 -1.33
N LEU A 298 17.18 8.94 -1.94
CA LEU A 298 16.35 8.80 -3.13
C LEU A 298 17.10 7.98 -4.20
N PRO A 299 16.44 7.04 -4.92
CA PRO A 299 17.06 6.32 -6.04
C PRO A 299 17.71 7.28 -7.04
N LYS A 300 18.90 6.93 -7.56
CA LYS A 300 19.67 7.78 -8.50
C LYS A 300 18.87 8.23 -9.73
N ALA A 301 17.92 7.41 -10.19
CA ALA A 301 17.00 7.76 -11.28
C ALA A 301 16.04 8.90 -10.90
N LEU A 302 15.45 8.85 -9.70
CA LEU A 302 14.59 9.93 -9.20
C LEU A 302 15.38 11.20 -8.89
N GLN A 303 16.60 11.07 -8.36
CA GLN A 303 17.47 12.24 -8.14
C GLN A 303 17.75 13.01 -9.43
N LYS A 304 18.02 12.31 -10.54
CA LYS A 304 18.24 12.94 -11.85
C LYS A 304 16.98 13.64 -12.41
N GLN A 305 15.79 13.17 -12.03
CA GLN A 305 14.52 13.77 -12.43
C GLN A 305 14.13 14.97 -11.54
N LEU A 306 14.39 14.87 -10.24
CA LEU A 306 13.99 15.87 -9.23
C LEU A 306 14.98 17.03 -9.09
N PHE A 307 16.26 16.81 -9.40
CA PHE A 307 17.32 17.79 -9.21
C PHE A 307 18.11 18.02 -10.49
N SER A 308 18.17 19.27 -10.94
CA SER A 308 19.02 19.67 -12.06
C SER A 308 20.47 19.89 -11.62
N GLN A 309 20.68 20.28 -10.35
CA GLN A 309 22.00 20.54 -9.77
C GLN A 309 22.32 19.57 -8.62
N PRO A 310 23.56 19.04 -8.51
CA PRO A 310 23.94 18.13 -7.44
C PRO A 310 23.90 18.79 -6.04
N GLU A 311 23.98 20.13 -5.98
CA GLU A 311 23.83 20.89 -4.73
C GLU A 311 22.41 20.78 -4.15
N GLN A 312 21.38 20.74 -4.99
CA GLN A 312 19.97 20.61 -4.56
C GLN A 312 19.74 19.26 -3.88
N ALA A 313 20.33 18.18 -4.44
CA ALA A 313 20.27 16.85 -3.85
C ALA A 313 20.93 16.80 -2.45
N LYS A 314 22.07 17.48 -2.27
CA LYS A 314 22.74 17.59 -0.96
C LYS A 314 21.88 18.34 0.06
N ARG A 315 21.27 19.47 -0.33
CA ARG A 315 20.36 20.23 0.54
C ARG A 315 19.16 19.39 0.97
N PHE A 316 18.57 18.66 0.04
CA PHE A 316 17.48 17.76 0.35
C PHE A 316 17.90 16.65 1.34
N GLN A 317 19.09 16.07 1.16
CA GLN A 317 19.60 15.05 2.09
C GLN A 317 19.80 15.62 3.51
N VAL A 318 20.26 16.86 3.64
CA VAL A 318 20.36 17.53 4.95
C VAL A 318 18.97 17.63 5.61
N MET A 319 17.94 18.05 4.87
CA MET A 319 16.58 18.11 5.41
C MET A 319 16.01 16.74 5.77
N VAL A 320 16.33 15.71 4.99
CA VAL A 320 15.95 14.32 5.30
C VAL A 320 16.60 13.85 6.61
N ASN A 321 17.87 14.18 6.82
CA ASN A 321 18.57 13.88 8.07
C ASN A 321 18.01 14.68 9.25
N GLU A 322 17.67 15.96 9.04
CA GLU A 322 16.98 16.78 10.04
C GLU A 322 15.63 16.17 10.43
N LEU A 323 14.81 15.74 9.44
CA LEU A 323 13.53 15.09 9.69
C LEU A 323 13.68 13.78 10.47
N ALA A 324 14.71 12.98 10.17
CA ALA A 324 15.00 11.74 10.88
C ALA A 324 15.31 11.99 12.37
N PHE A 325 15.90 13.14 12.70
CA PHE A 325 16.24 13.53 14.07
C PHE A 325 15.09 14.24 14.79
N SER A 326 14.47 15.25 14.15
CA SER A 326 13.45 16.10 14.78
C SER A 326 12.05 15.50 14.77
N GLN A 327 11.78 14.54 13.87
CA GLN A 327 10.44 14.00 13.58
C GLN A 327 9.38 15.08 13.26
N ASN A 328 9.78 16.32 12.98
CA ASN A 328 8.85 17.41 12.71
C ASN A 328 8.60 17.58 11.21
N LEU A 329 7.50 16.98 10.73
CA LEU A 329 7.12 17.02 9.31
C LEU A 329 6.78 18.43 8.83
N GLU A 330 6.11 19.26 9.64
CA GLU A 330 5.65 20.59 9.20
C GLU A 330 6.82 21.54 8.93
N GLU A 331 7.83 21.53 9.80
CA GLU A 331 9.05 22.32 9.60
C GLU A 331 9.82 21.89 8.35
N ALA A 332 9.89 20.58 8.08
CA ALA A 332 10.55 20.06 6.89
C ALA A 332 9.80 20.43 5.61
N LEU A 333 8.46 20.37 5.62
CA LEU A 333 7.63 20.80 4.50
C LEU A 333 7.76 22.32 4.25
N ALA A 334 7.87 23.14 5.30
CA ALA A 334 8.07 24.59 5.16
C ALA A 334 9.44 24.97 4.56
N LYS A 335 10.46 24.12 4.74
CA LYS A 335 11.81 24.32 4.18
C LYS A 335 11.93 23.84 2.71
N LEU A 336 10.97 23.08 2.18
CA LEU A 336 11.01 22.53 0.82
C LEU A 336 11.24 23.56 -0.31
N PRO A 337 10.57 24.73 -0.32
CA PRO A 337 10.79 25.72 -1.39
C PRO A 337 12.25 26.20 -1.46
N LYS A 338 12.95 26.24 -0.31
CA LYS A 338 14.35 26.70 -0.20
C LYS A 338 15.35 25.74 -0.85
N VAL A 339 14.94 24.52 -1.19
CA VAL A 339 15.82 23.55 -1.88
C VAL A 339 16.14 24.02 -3.29
N TYR A 340 15.16 24.60 -3.99
CA TYR A 340 15.30 25.01 -5.38
C TYR A 340 15.83 26.43 -5.55
N GLU A 341 15.95 27.20 -4.47
CA GLU A 341 16.49 28.55 -4.51
C GLU A 341 17.95 28.57 -4.98
N VAL A 342 18.21 29.36 -6.03
CA VAL A 342 19.55 29.60 -6.56
C VAL A 342 20.30 30.48 -5.57
N GLN A 343 21.28 29.91 -4.86
CA GLN A 343 22.17 30.71 -4.03
C GLN A 343 23.12 31.49 -4.94
N ARG A 344 23.11 32.82 -4.80
CA ARG A 344 24.11 33.67 -5.42
C ARG A 344 25.47 33.29 -4.84
N ARG A 345 26.39 32.80 -5.68
CA ARG A 345 27.74 32.48 -5.24
C ARG A 345 28.41 33.78 -4.78
N LYS A 346 28.80 33.84 -3.52
CA LYS A 346 29.67 34.89 -3.01
C LYS A 346 31.04 34.63 -3.61
N ILE A 347 31.43 35.44 -4.60
CA ILE A 347 32.77 35.37 -5.18
C ILE A 347 33.70 36.01 -4.14
N GLU A 348 34.34 35.18 -3.33
CA GLU A 348 35.42 35.63 -2.46
C GLU A 348 36.71 35.60 -3.29
N LEU A 349 37.14 36.79 -3.70
CA LEU A 349 38.37 36.99 -4.45
C LEU A 349 39.55 36.70 -3.51
N ASP A 350 40.33 35.66 -3.81
CA ASP A 350 41.49 35.29 -3.00
C ASP A 350 42.57 36.37 -3.12
N ARG A 351 42.64 37.22 -2.09
CA ARG A 351 43.59 38.32 -2.02
C ARG A 351 45.03 37.81 -1.96
N HIS A 352 45.28 36.63 -1.38
CA HIS A 352 46.62 36.04 -1.32
C HIS A 352 47.07 35.55 -2.69
N ALA A 353 46.18 34.94 -3.47
CA ALA A 353 46.50 34.57 -4.85
C ALA A 353 46.78 35.81 -5.72
N ILE A 354 46.03 36.89 -5.52
CA ILE A 354 46.28 38.17 -6.21
C ILE A 354 47.62 38.77 -5.82
N HIS A 355 47.96 38.75 -4.52
CA HIS A 355 49.26 39.22 -4.05
C HIS A 355 50.40 38.34 -4.55
N ALA A 356 50.26 37.01 -4.54
CA ALA A 356 51.27 36.09 -5.05
C ALA A 356 51.54 36.28 -6.55
N VAL A 357 50.50 36.54 -7.35
CA VAL A 357 50.63 36.86 -8.78
C VAL A 357 51.28 38.25 -8.96
N ARG A 358 50.90 39.23 -8.14
CA ARG A 358 51.52 40.56 -8.14
C ARG A 358 53.01 40.51 -7.76
N ASP A 359 53.38 39.65 -6.83
CA ASP A 359 54.76 39.45 -6.37
C ASP A 359 55.56 38.58 -7.36
N GLN A 360 54.93 37.62 -8.06
CA GLN A 360 55.57 36.86 -9.14
C GLN A 360 55.86 37.71 -10.37
N HIS A 361 55.05 38.73 -10.63
CA HIS A 361 55.23 39.65 -11.74
C HIS A 361 55.84 40.98 -11.33
N SER A 362 56.15 41.22 -10.04
CA SER A 362 56.72 42.49 -9.58
C SER A 362 58.07 42.76 -10.25
N GLY A 363 58.96 41.76 -10.30
CA GLY A 363 60.24 41.87 -10.99
C GLY A 363 60.12 42.03 -12.50
N THR A 364 59.09 41.46 -13.13
CA THR A 364 58.84 41.63 -14.58
C THR A 364 58.26 43.02 -14.88
N VAL A 365 57.39 43.53 -14.01
CA VAL A 365 56.78 44.85 -14.13
C VAL A 365 57.82 45.94 -13.84
N GLU A 366 58.72 45.74 -12.87
CA GLU A 366 59.86 46.63 -12.61
C GLU A 366 60.82 46.65 -13.80
N LEU A 367 61.19 45.49 -14.36
CA LEU A 367 62.00 45.44 -15.58
C LEU A 367 61.30 46.15 -16.74
N LEU A 368 60.01 45.89 -16.97
CA LEU A 368 59.25 46.56 -18.03
C LEU A 368 59.18 48.07 -17.82
N ASN A 369 59.05 48.54 -16.57
CA ASN A 369 59.02 49.97 -16.24
C ASN A 369 60.41 50.63 -16.40
N GLU A 370 61.48 49.88 -16.16
CA GLU A 370 62.87 50.29 -16.39
C GLU A 370 63.17 50.38 -17.90
N TYR A 371 62.80 49.35 -18.65
CA TYR A 371 62.90 49.32 -20.12
C TYR A 371 61.92 50.28 -20.85
N LEU A 372 60.87 50.77 -20.19
CA LEU A 372 59.95 51.78 -20.74
C LEU A 372 60.37 53.22 -20.40
N ARG A 373 61.30 53.40 -19.45
CA ARG A 373 61.82 54.72 -19.05
C ARG A 373 63.04 55.15 -19.86
N ASP A 374 63.82 54.19 -20.34
CA ASP A 374 64.91 54.45 -21.27
C ASP A 374 64.56 53.84 -22.64
N GLU A 375 64.62 54.68 -23.67
CA GLU A 375 64.43 54.40 -25.10
C GLU A 375 63.04 54.67 -25.71
N THR A 376 62.87 55.93 -26.12
CA THR A 376 62.05 56.31 -27.28
C THR A 376 62.53 55.59 -28.54
N VAL A 377 61.68 54.67 -29.03
CA VAL A 377 61.42 54.30 -30.44
C VAL A 377 62.56 54.43 -31.46
N ALA A 378 63.06 53.29 -31.93
CA ALA A 378 63.28 53.03 -33.36
C ALA A 378 63.03 51.54 -33.70
N SER A 379 62.07 51.28 -34.59
CA SER A 379 61.74 49.98 -35.24
C SER A 379 62.71 49.69 -36.42
N PRO A 380 62.72 48.56 -37.19
CA PRO A 380 61.95 47.28 -37.22
C PRO A 380 62.86 46.00 -37.50
N PRO A 381 62.50 44.97 -38.32
CA PRO A 381 61.77 43.68 -38.14
C PRO A 381 62.69 42.41 -38.36
N PRO A 382 62.27 41.23 -38.89
CA PRO A 382 61.18 40.26 -38.59
C PRO A 382 61.67 38.83 -38.22
N GLY A 383 60.79 38.04 -37.57
CA GLY A 383 60.53 36.60 -37.82
C GLY A 383 61.63 35.52 -37.63
N LYS A 384 61.32 34.50 -36.81
CA LYS A 384 61.39 33.04 -37.15
C LYS A 384 60.89 32.16 -36.00
N THR A 385 59.78 31.45 -36.26
CA THR A 385 59.40 30.16 -35.64
C THR A 385 60.45 29.09 -35.98
N PRO A 386 60.68 28.04 -35.15
CA PRO A 386 59.78 26.86 -35.07
C PRO A 386 59.68 26.21 -33.66
N ALA A 387 58.50 25.79 -33.20
CA ALA A 387 57.88 24.46 -33.31
C ALA A 387 58.22 23.46 -32.15
N PRO A 388 57.30 22.52 -31.80
CA PRO A 388 57.02 22.16 -30.42
C PRO A 388 57.48 20.74 -30.00
N ALA A 389 57.71 20.53 -28.70
CA ALA A 389 58.00 19.22 -28.11
C ALA A 389 56.85 18.70 -27.24
N LYS A 390 56.56 17.42 -27.43
CA LYS A 390 55.43 16.61 -26.97
C LYS A 390 55.45 16.25 -25.46
N PRO A 391 54.29 15.84 -24.90
CA PRO A 391 54.08 15.64 -23.46
C PRO A 391 54.61 14.30 -22.94
N ALA A 392 55.22 14.34 -21.75
CA ALA A 392 55.66 13.15 -21.02
C ALA A 392 54.54 12.54 -20.18
N LYS A 393 54.44 11.22 -20.28
CA LYS A 393 53.46 10.32 -19.66
C LYS A 393 53.60 10.26 -18.15
N SER A 394 52.52 10.47 -17.39
CA SER A 394 52.45 10.06 -15.97
C SER A 394 51.88 8.65 -15.85
N ARG A 395 52.65 7.83 -15.13
CA ARG A 395 52.57 6.39 -14.98
C ARG A 395 51.66 6.03 -13.81
N LYS A 396 50.72 5.11 -14.03
CA LYS A 396 49.90 4.47 -13.00
C LYS A 396 50.82 3.81 -11.96
N VAL A 397 50.70 4.18 -10.70
CA VAL A 397 51.31 3.48 -9.57
C VAL A 397 50.22 2.63 -8.92
N ALA A 398 50.36 1.32 -9.06
CA ALA A 398 49.61 0.33 -8.30
C ALA A 398 50.20 0.26 -6.88
N ALA A 399 49.37 0.50 -5.87
CA ALA A 399 49.73 0.27 -4.48
C ALA A 399 49.31 -1.15 -4.09
N LYS A 400 50.31 -2.01 -3.83
CA LYS A 400 50.17 -3.33 -3.20
C LYS A 400 50.31 -3.14 -1.68
N PRO A 401 49.48 -3.77 -0.82
CA PRO A 401 49.52 -3.57 0.63
C PRO A 401 50.65 -4.37 1.29
N PRO A 402 51.22 -3.92 2.43
CA PRO A 402 52.16 -4.72 3.21
C PRO A 402 51.43 -5.71 4.14
N ARG A 403 52.01 -6.91 4.24
CA ARG A 403 51.73 -7.98 5.20
C ARG A 403 52.76 -7.90 6.33
N THR A 404 52.29 -7.91 7.59
CA THR A 404 52.82 -8.70 8.74
C THR A 404 51.86 -8.45 9.92
N ALA A 405 51.05 -9.44 10.30
CA ALA A 405 51.33 -10.53 11.24
C ALA A 405 51.29 -10.09 12.73
N ALA A 406 50.20 -10.44 13.41
CA ALA A 406 50.15 -10.85 14.82
C ALA A 406 48.78 -11.47 15.08
N ASP A 407 48.76 -12.79 15.33
CA ASP A 407 47.59 -13.53 15.80
C ASP A 407 47.13 -13.03 17.18
N PRO A 408 45.83 -12.74 17.37
CA PRO A 408 45.16 -12.86 18.65
C PRO A 408 44.50 -14.25 18.78
N PRO A 409 44.25 -14.73 20.02
CA PRO A 409 43.91 -16.13 20.31
C PRO A 409 42.54 -16.54 19.76
N PRO A 410 42.28 -17.86 19.57
CA PRO A 410 41.01 -18.33 19.01
C PRO A 410 39.84 -17.96 19.92
N PRO A 411 38.86 -17.16 19.46
CA PRO A 411 37.61 -17.00 20.18
C PRO A 411 36.72 -18.21 19.91
N ALA A 412 36.02 -18.63 20.96
CA ALA A 412 35.22 -19.84 21.08
C ALA A 412 34.40 -20.22 19.83
N ALA A 413 34.45 -21.50 19.48
CA ALA A 413 33.60 -22.10 18.46
C ALA A 413 32.12 -21.78 18.76
N ALA A 414 31.48 -21.00 17.89
CA ALA A 414 30.03 -20.88 17.85
C ALA A 414 29.47 -22.27 17.53
N ARG A 415 28.97 -22.96 18.57
CA ARG A 415 28.23 -24.20 18.40
C ARG A 415 26.97 -23.84 17.65
N CYS A 416 26.91 -24.16 16.36
CA CYS A 416 25.65 -24.16 15.62
C CYS A 416 24.73 -25.21 16.26
N VAL A 417 23.41 -24.97 16.23
CA VAL A 417 22.41 -25.95 16.68
C VAL A 417 22.75 -27.32 16.10
N GLY A 418 22.75 -28.37 16.93
CA GLY A 418 23.21 -29.72 16.57
C GLY A 418 22.47 -30.40 15.40
N SER A 419 21.44 -29.77 14.84
CA SER A 419 20.67 -30.23 13.68
C SER A 419 21.14 -29.66 12.33
N LEU A 420 21.98 -28.62 12.30
CA LEU A 420 22.44 -27.97 11.08
C LEU A 420 23.73 -28.63 10.56
N VAL A 421 23.64 -29.40 9.47
CA VAL A 421 24.80 -29.97 8.78
C VAL A 421 25.41 -28.90 7.86
N LEU A 422 26.31 -28.09 8.41
CA LEU A 422 27.05 -27.06 7.65
C LEU A 422 28.45 -27.54 7.28
N ASP A 423 28.86 -27.27 6.05
CA ASP A 423 30.20 -27.52 5.53
C ASP A 423 31.24 -26.57 6.14
N ILE A 424 32.52 -26.96 6.09
CA ILE A 424 33.63 -26.18 6.67
C ILE A 424 33.66 -24.73 6.12
N PRO A 425 33.55 -24.47 4.80
CA PRO A 425 33.54 -23.10 4.28
C PRO A 425 32.35 -22.26 4.76
N GLN A 426 31.19 -22.88 4.99
CA GLN A 426 29.97 -22.21 5.45
C GLN A 426 30.10 -21.77 6.91
N ARG A 427 30.73 -22.59 7.77
CA ARG A 427 31.01 -22.22 9.17
C ARG A 427 31.99 -21.05 9.26
N VAL A 428 33.04 -21.06 8.42
CA VAL A 428 34.01 -19.96 8.34
C VAL A 428 33.32 -18.69 7.86
N LEU A 429 32.41 -18.78 6.89
CA LEU A 429 31.62 -17.63 6.42
C LEU A 429 30.75 -17.05 7.55
N LEU A 430 30.07 -17.87 8.35
CA LEU A 430 29.28 -17.40 9.50
C LEU A 430 30.15 -16.69 10.57
N GLN A 431 31.36 -17.20 10.82
CA GLN A 431 32.32 -16.53 11.70
C GLN A 431 32.76 -15.18 11.14
N LEU A 432 32.97 -15.10 9.83
CA LEU A 432 33.32 -13.86 9.16
C LEU A 432 32.18 -12.83 9.26
N PHE A 433 30.93 -13.27 9.12
CA PHE A 433 29.76 -12.42 9.40
C PHE A 433 29.74 -11.94 10.86
N ALA A 434 30.02 -12.82 11.82
CA ALA A 434 30.07 -12.45 13.24
C ALA A 434 31.11 -11.36 13.52
N ALA A 435 32.30 -11.47 12.91
CA ALA A 435 33.40 -10.52 13.06
C ALA A 435 33.09 -9.14 12.44
N HIS A 436 32.25 -9.09 11.41
CA HIS A 436 31.92 -7.87 10.66
C HIS A 436 30.50 -7.35 10.91
N LYS A 437 29.95 -7.56 12.12
CA LYS A 437 28.61 -7.07 12.52
C LYS A 437 27.48 -7.54 11.58
N LEU A 438 27.57 -8.78 11.10
CA LEU A 438 26.59 -9.44 10.22
C LEU A 438 26.42 -8.80 8.83
N ALA A 439 27.39 -7.99 8.39
CA ALA A 439 27.42 -7.40 7.06
C ALA A 439 28.80 -7.59 6.42
N LEU A 440 28.83 -8.07 5.17
CA LEU A 440 30.06 -8.31 4.41
C LEU A 440 29.98 -7.69 3.02
N SER A 441 31.09 -7.14 2.53
CA SER A 441 31.19 -6.71 1.13
C SER A 441 31.29 -7.91 0.20
N GLN A 442 30.88 -7.73 -1.07
CA GLN A 442 30.99 -8.79 -2.08
C GLN A 442 32.44 -9.28 -2.26
N ALA A 443 33.41 -8.37 -2.20
CA ALA A 443 34.82 -8.69 -2.34
C ALA A 443 35.35 -9.59 -1.19
N GLN A 444 34.81 -9.43 0.03
CA GLN A 444 35.20 -10.27 1.17
C GLN A 444 34.67 -11.70 1.05
N VAL A 445 33.41 -11.85 0.61
CA VAL A 445 32.80 -13.18 0.41
C VAL A 445 33.45 -13.89 -0.79
N GLU A 446 33.76 -13.15 -1.86
CA GLU A 446 34.46 -13.69 -3.03
C GLU A 446 35.88 -14.16 -2.70
N ALA A 447 36.64 -13.38 -1.91
CA ALA A 447 37.97 -13.78 -1.47
C ALA A 447 37.94 -15.08 -0.64
N LEU A 448 36.93 -15.24 0.23
CA LEU A 448 36.75 -16.44 1.04
C LEU A 448 36.31 -17.66 0.20
N ALA A 449 35.41 -17.45 -0.77
CA ALA A 449 34.98 -18.50 -1.68
C ALA A 449 36.16 -19.05 -2.50
N ILE A 450 37.00 -18.15 -3.03
CA ILE A 450 38.21 -18.49 -3.78
C ILE A 450 39.21 -19.27 -2.91
N SER A 451 39.43 -18.85 -1.65
CA SER A 451 40.38 -19.55 -0.75
C SER A 451 39.94 -20.97 -0.37
N HIS A 452 38.65 -21.27 -0.50
CA HIS A 452 38.07 -22.60 -0.23
C HIS A 452 37.67 -23.35 -1.50
N GLY A 453 38.04 -22.86 -2.70
CA GLY A 453 37.78 -23.55 -3.96
C GLY A 453 36.31 -23.65 -4.36
N THR A 454 35.47 -22.73 -3.87
CA THR A 454 34.01 -22.70 -4.14
C THR A 454 33.63 -21.41 -4.85
N LEU A 455 32.50 -21.40 -5.57
CA LEU A 455 31.96 -20.16 -6.15
C LEU A 455 31.16 -19.40 -5.09
N ARG A 456 31.24 -18.07 -5.13
CA ARG A 456 30.54 -17.16 -4.21
C ARG A 456 29.05 -17.49 -4.07
N HIS A 457 28.35 -17.66 -5.18
CA HIS A 457 26.91 -17.96 -5.19
C HIS A 457 26.62 -19.35 -4.59
N GLN A 458 27.41 -20.37 -4.94
CA GLN A 458 27.25 -21.72 -4.38
C GLN A 458 27.43 -21.76 -2.86
N LEU A 459 28.35 -20.96 -2.33
CA LEU A 459 28.59 -20.88 -0.89
C LEU A 459 27.41 -20.23 -0.15
N ILE A 460 26.81 -19.18 -0.73
CA ILE A 460 25.68 -18.46 -0.16
C ILE A 460 24.40 -19.28 -0.29
N ASP A 461 24.13 -19.83 -1.48
CA ASP A 461 22.95 -20.65 -1.75
C ASP A 461 22.95 -21.90 -0.87
N GLY A 462 24.09 -22.60 -0.75
CA GLY A 462 24.19 -23.77 0.11
C GLY A 462 23.99 -23.48 1.60
N LEU A 463 24.43 -22.30 2.07
CA LEU A 463 24.19 -21.86 3.45
C LEU A 463 22.71 -21.52 3.68
N ASN A 464 22.08 -20.88 2.69
CA ASN A 464 20.67 -20.53 2.73
C ASN A 464 19.77 -21.77 2.69
N GLU A 465 20.06 -22.74 1.82
CA GLU A 465 19.36 -24.02 1.75
C GLU A 465 19.45 -24.78 3.08
N ALA A 466 20.64 -24.86 3.68
CA ALA A 466 20.84 -25.54 4.95
C ALA A 466 20.04 -24.92 6.11
N CYS A 467 19.77 -23.61 6.06
CA CYS A 467 19.04 -22.89 7.10
C CYS A 467 17.55 -22.68 6.79
N TYR A 468 17.11 -22.98 5.57
CA TYR A 468 15.76 -22.66 5.12
C TYR A 468 14.68 -23.38 5.93
N GLU A 469 14.83 -24.68 6.21
CA GLU A 469 13.84 -25.45 6.99
C GLU A 469 13.68 -24.94 8.43
N LEU A 470 14.74 -24.39 9.02
CA LEU A 470 14.73 -23.90 10.40
C LEU A 470 14.19 -22.47 10.52
N LEU A 471 14.47 -21.64 9.52
CA LEU A 471 14.13 -20.21 9.53
C LEU A 471 12.82 -19.89 8.80
N ASP A 472 12.34 -20.82 7.95
CA ASP A 472 11.28 -20.61 6.95
C ASP A 472 11.57 -19.38 6.06
N ASP A 473 12.86 -19.08 5.88
CA ASP A 473 13.38 -17.90 5.20
C ASP A 473 14.87 -18.06 4.85
N VAL A 474 15.37 -17.17 4.02
CA VAL A 474 16.78 -17.10 3.60
C VAL A 474 17.63 -16.45 4.70
N LEU A 475 18.75 -17.07 5.07
CA LEU A 475 19.62 -16.56 6.14
C LEU A 475 20.43 -15.33 5.69
N VAL A 476 21.01 -15.39 4.49
CA VAL A 476 21.90 -14.39 3.92
C VAL A 476 21.20 -13.71 2.75
N GLU A 477 20.93 -12.42 2.90
CA GLU A 477 20.35 -11.60 1.85
C GLU A 477 21.47 -10.91 1.04
N GLU A 478 21.36 -10.97 -0.29
CA GLU A 478 22.19 -10.16 -1.18
C GLU A 478 21.62 -8.74 -1.26
N THR A 479 22.44 -7.76 -0.88
CA THR A 479 22.15 -6.34 -1.02
C THR A 479 23.08 -5.76 -2.08
N GLY A 480 22.70 -4.62 -2.69
CA GLY A 480 23.41 -4.09 -3.87
C GLY A 480 24.92 -3.89 -3.73
N ASP A 481 25.44 -3.75 -2.50
CA ASP A 481 26.87 -3.55 -2.22
C ASP A 481 27.51 -4.70 -1.39
N GLY A 482 26.77 -5.77 -1.08
CA GLY A 482 27.27 -6.83 -0.18
C GLY A 482 26.24 -7.89 0.25
N TYR A 483 26.53 -8.60 1.33
CA TYR A 483 25.68 -9.61 1.93
C TYR A 483 25.39 -9.25 3.39
N THR A 484 24.16 -9.48 3.85
CA THR A 484 23.76 -9.22 5.23
C THR A 484 22.97 -10.37 5.82
N ILE A 485 23.14 -10.61 7.13
CA ILE A 485 22.34 -11.58 7.89
C ILE A 485 21.43 -10.81 8.84
N TYR A 486 20.14 -11.15 8.84
CA TYR A 486 19.19 -10.61 9.82
C TYR A 486 19.55 -11.11 11.23
N GLN A 487 19.80 -10.18 12.16
CA GLN A 487 20.35 -10.50 13.49
C GLN A 487 19.52 -11.54 14.28
N PRO A 488 18.17 -11.50 14.28
CA PRO A 488 17.36 -12.57 14.89
C PRO A 488 17.55 -13.95 14.27
N TYR A 489 17.83 -14.04 12.97
CA TYR A 489 18.12 -15.33 12.31
C TYR A 489 19.49 -15.86 12.70
N TYR A 490 20.49 -14.98 12.79
CA TYR A 490 21.80 -15.35 13.31
C TYR A 490 21.72 -15.89 14.76
N HIS A 491 20.92 -15.26 15.63
CA HIS A 491 20.71 -15.77 16.99
C HIS A 491 19.97 -17.11 17.02
N LYS A 492 19.03 -17.38 16.12
CA LYS A 492 18.32 -18.67 16.04
C LYS A 492 19.22 -19.84 15.63
N ILE A 493 20.24 -19.60 14.81
CA ILE A 493 21.16 -20.67 14.36
C ILE A 493 22.38 -20.86 15.28
N THR A 494 22.65 -19.90 16.18
CA THR A 494 23.78 -19.91 17.12
C THR A 494 23.39 -20.09 18.59
N ALA A 495 22.09 -20.06 18.92
CA ALA A 495 21.54 -20.47 20.20
C ALA A 495 21.46 -22.00 20.29
#